data_AF-A0A5P1FCR8-F1
#
_entry.id   AF-A0A5P1FCR8-F1
#
_cell.length_a   1.000
_cell.length_b   1.000
_cell.length_c   1.000
_cell.angle_alpha   90.00
_cell.angle_beta   90.00
_cell.angle_gamma   90.00
#
_symmetry.space_group_name_H-M   'P 1'
#
loop_
_entity.id
_entity.type
_entity.pdbx_description
1 polymer ?
#
loop_
_entity_poly.entity_id
_entity_poly.type
_entity_poly.pdbx_seq_one_letter_code
_entity_poly.pdbx_strand_id
1 'polypeptide(L)' 'MIGLKTPFRDGLLRHVAEDVLKLAKDGLERRSYKEARFLREVAEFVTVKLGEFKLGELLDSPPPGLAEAIAISKI' A
#
# COMPACT_ATOMS: atom_id res chain seq x y z
N MET A 1 -10.75 4.17 4.30
CA MET A 1 -9.74 4.00 5.38
C MET A 1 -8.54 4.88 5.04
N ILE A 2 -8.16 5.84 5.89
CA ILE A 2 -7.04 6.77 5.65
C ILE A 2 -5.85 6.38 6.54
N GLY A 3 -4.83 5.77 5.94
CA GLY A 3 -3.58 5.33 6.60
C GLY A 3 -2.44 6.31 6.32
N LEU A 4 -1.43 5.90 5.53
CA LEU A 4 -0.32 6.77 5.12
C LEU A 4 -0.75 8.01 4.32
N LYS A 5 -1.96 8.01 3.74
CA LYS A 5 -2.58 9.15 3.06
C LYS A 5 -3.21 10.18 4.01
N THR A 6 -3.15 9.97 5.32
CA THR A 6 -3.69 10.90 6.31
C THR A 6 -2.90 12.21 6.25
N PRO A 7 -3.55 13.38 6.07
CA PRO A 7 -2.89 14.67 6.20
C PRO A 7 -2.28 14.83 7.59
N PHE A 8 -1.03 15.27 7.64
CA PHE A 8 -0.30 15.49 8.87
C PHE A 8 0.63 16.68 8.71
N ARG A 9 0.35 17.76 9.47
CA ARG A 9 1.07 19.04 9.38
C ARG A 9 1.09 19.57 7.93
N ASP A 10 2.28 19.74 7.36
CA ASP A 10 2.59 20.26 6.03
C ASP A 10 2.68 19.16 4.95
N GLY A 11 2.33 17.91 5.28
CA GLY A 11 2.38 16.80 4.34
C GLY A 11 1.42 15.66 4.66
N LEU A 12 1.83 14.45 4.29
CA LEU A 12 1.10 13.22 4.57
C LEU A 12 1.85 12.41 5.62
N LEU A 13 1.13 11.58 6.37
CA LEU A 13 1.70 10.64 7.32
C LEU A 13 2.74 9.70 6.68
N ARG A 14 2.68 9.49 5.36
CA ARG A 14 3.71 8.79 4.57
C ARG A 14 5.11 9.38 4.76
N HIS A 15 5.26 10.70 4.75
CA HIS A 15 6.58 11.33 4.88
C HIS A 15 7.21 11.02 6.24
N VAL A 16 6.40 11.07 7.30
CA VAL A 16 6.84 10.64 8.64
C VAL A 16 7.19 9.16 8.65
N ALA A 17 6.40 8.32 7.98
CA ALA A 17 6.69 6.88 7.89
C ALA A 17 8.00 6.58 7.13
N GLU A 18 8.34 7.36 6.10
CA GLU A 18 9.61 7.27 5.37
C GLU A 18 10.80 7.55 6.32
N ASP A 19 10.72 8.60 7.13
CA ASP A 19 11.75 8.96 8.10
C ASP A 19 11.88 7.93 9.23
N VAL A 20 10.76 7.46 9.78
CA VAL A 20 10.74 6.43 10.84
C VAL A 20 11.28 5.09 10.31
N LEU A 21 10.96 4.72 9.09
CA LEU A 21 11.49 3.51 8.45
C LEU A 21 13.01 3.59 8.28
N LYS A 22 13.54 4.75 7.87
CA LYS A 22 14.98 4.98 7.80
C LYS A 22 15.62 4.85 9.18
N LEU A 23 15.07 5.51 10.19
CA LEU A 23 15.57 5.43 11.57
C LEU A 23 15.59 3.98 12.09
N ALA A 24 14.53 3.21 11.83
CA ALA A 24 14.43 1.82 12.25
C ALA A 24 15.49 0.93 11.56
N LYS A 25 15.69 1.09 10.24
CA LYS A 25 16.73 0.37 9.49
C LYS A 25 18.12 0.68 10.04
N ASP A 26 18.46 1.96 10.18
CA ASP A 26 19.76 2.39 10.71
C ASP A 26 19.99 1.83 12.11
N GLY A 27 18.97 1.82 12.97
CA GLY A 27 19.04 1.24 14.31
C GLY A 27 19.32 -0.27 14.31
N LEU A 28 18.65 -1.03 13.44
CA LEU A 28 18.88 -2.48 13.31
C LEU A 28 20.24 -2.80 12.69
N GLU A 29 20.71 -2.00 11.74
CA GLU A 29 22.02 -2.15 11.12
C GLU A 29 23.15 -1.90 12.13
N ARG A 30 23.03 -0.89 13.00
CA ARG A 30 23.99 -0.62 14.08
C ARG A 30 24.14 -1.80 15.04
N ARG A 31 23.08 -2.59 15.25
CA ARG A 31 23.12 -3.80 16.07
C ARG A 31 23.85 -4.97 15.39
N SER A 32 24.15 -4.88 14.09
CA SER A 32 24.91 -5.88 13.32
C SER A 32 24.33 -7.30 13.28
N TYR A 33 23.05 -7.48 13.63
CA TYR A 33 22.36 -8.80 13.63
C TYR A 33 21.70 -9.15 12.29
N LYS A 34 21.88 -8.33 11.24
CA LYS A 34 21.24 -8.51 9.91
C LYS A 34 19.71 -8.57 9.95
N GLU A 35 19.11 -7.95 10.96
CA GLU A 35 17.66 -7.93 11.20
C GLU A 35 16.91 -6.91 10.34
N ALA A 36 17.60 -5.93 9.74
CA ALA A 36 16.98 -4.92 8.88
C ALA A 36 16.18 -5.52 7.71
N ARG A 37 16.50 -6.75 7.29
CA ARG A 37 15.75 -7.52 6.29
C ARG A 37 14.29 -7.76 6.66
N PHE A 38 13.96 -7.82 7.96
CA PHE A 38 12.59 -8.02 8.43
C PHE A 38 11.70 -6.81 8.14
N LEU A 39 12.28 -5.63 7.93
CA LEU A 39 11.55 -4.42 7.56
C LEU A 39 11.23 -4.34 6.06
N ARG A 40 11.58 -5.35 5.25
CA ARG A 40 11.39 -5.30 3.78
C ARG A 40 9.92 -5.11 3.37
N GLU A 41 9.03 -5.88 3.97
CA GLU A 41 7.59 -5.84 3.64
C GLU A 41 6.97 -4.47 3.98
N VAL A 42 7.28 -3.95 5.17
CA VAL A 42 6.83 -2.61 5.59
C VAL A 42 7.47 -1.53 4.71
N ALA A 43 8.73 -1.71 4.31
CA ALA A 43 9.41 -0.78 3.43
C ALA A 43 8.73 -0.66 2.07
N GLU A 44 8.33 -1.79 1.47
CA GLU A 44 7.57 -1.78 0.22
C GLU A 44 6.28 -0.97 0.37
N PHE A 45 5.55 -1.07 1.49
CA PHE A 45 4.31 -0.31 1.70
C PHE A 45 4.53 1.21 1.88
N VAL A 46 5.64 1.60 2.49
CA VAL A 46 5.97 3.01 2.76
C VAL A 46 6.55 3.70 1.52
N THR A 47 7.42 3.01 0.77
CA THR A 47 8.14 3.60 -0.38
C THR A 47 7.47 3.35 -1.72
N VAL A 48 6.82 2.19 -1.92
CA VAL A 48 5.99 1.98 -3.10
C VAL A 48 4.77 2.86 -2.93
N LYS A 49 4.43 3.61 -3.98
CA LYS A 49 3.12 4.23 -4.09
C LYS A 49 2.06 3.13 -4.10
N LEU A 50 1.65 2.63 -2.94
CA LEU A 50 0.38 1.95 -2.76
C LEU A 50 -0.80 2.95 -2.84
N GLY A 51 -0.64 4.01 -3.63
CA GLY A 51 -1.71 4.77 -4.22
C GLY A 51 -2.14 4.22 -5.58
N GLU A 52 -1.38 3.29 -6.17
CA GLU A 52 -1.63 2.69 -7.48
C GLU A 52 -1.79 1.17 -7.44
N PHE A 53 -2.06 0.56 -6.27
CA PHE A 53 -2.87 -0.65 -6.35
C PHE A 53 -4.21 -0.18 -6.88
N LYS A 54 -4.49 -0.48 -8.15
CA LYS A 54 -5.66 -0.01 -8.89
C LYS A 54 -6.90 -0.65 -8.31
N LEU A 55 -7.30 -0.19 -7.12
CA LEU A 55 -8.61 -0.46 -6.53
C LEU A 55 -9.70 0.06 -7.49
N GLY A 56 -9.38 1.10 -8.27
CA GLY A 56 -10.20 1.53 -9.41
C GLY A 56 -10.39 0.42 -10.46
N GLU A 57 -9.32 -0.26 -10.90
CA GLU A 57 -9.46 -1.34 -11.90
C GLU A 57 -10.29 -2.52 -11.39
N LEU A 58 -10.22 -2.83 -10.09
CA LEU A 58 -11.02 -3.89 -9.48
C LEU A 58 -12.51 -3.50 -9.33
N LEU A 59 -12.81 -2.20 -9.21
CA LEU A 59 -14.17 -1.68 -9.08
C LEU A 59 -14.80 -1.32 -10.45
N ASP A 60 -13.98 -0.96 -11.43
CA ASP A 60 -14.38 -0.63 -12.79
C ASP A 60 -14.52 -1.88 -13.68
N SER A 61 -13.92 -3.01 -13.28
CA SER A 61 -14.18 -4.29 -13.95
C SER A 61 -15.57 -4.80 -13.54
N PRO A 62 -16.50 -5.03 -14.48
CA PRO A 62 -17.75 -5.68 -14.17
C PRO A 62 -17.48 -7.06 -13.53
N PRO A 63 -18.24 -7.46 -12.51
CA PRO A 63 -18.08 -8.76 -11.87
C PRO A 63 -18.10 -9.88 -12.92
N PRO A 64 -17.17 -10.85 -12.85
CA PRO A 64 -17.24 -12.06 -13.68
C PRO A 64 -18.63 -12.69 -13.53
N GLY A 65 -19.31 -13.00 -14.64
CA GLY A 65 -20.69 -13.53 -14.61
C GLY A 65 -21.79 -12.49 -14.87
N LEU A 66 -21.51 -11.18 -14.83
CA LEU A 66 -22.53 -10.15 -15.05
C LEU A 66 -23.01 -10.11 -16.51
N ALA A 67 -22.11 -10.30 -17.48
CA ALA A 67 -22.45 -10.32 -18.90
C ALA A 67 -23.32 -11.54 -19.24
N GLU A 68 -23.01 -12.70 -18.64
CA GLU A 68 -23.77 -13.93 -18.79
C GLU A 68 -25.17 -13.82 -18.18
N ALA A 69 -25.30 -13.21 -17.00
CA ALA A 69 -26.60 -12.99 -16.35
C ALA A 69 -27.51 -12.04 -17.16
N ILE A 70 -26.94 -10.98 -17.74
CA ILE A 70 -27.67 -10.05 -18.61
C ILE A 70 -28.13 -10.74 -19.90
N ALA A 71 -27.31 -11.64 -20.45
CA ALA A 71 -27.67 -12.40 -21.65
C ALA A 71 -28.83 -13.37 -21.41
N ILE A 72 -28.87 -14.02 -20.24
CA ILE A 72 -29.96 -14.96 -19.87
C ILE A 72 -31.27 -14.22 -19.59
N SER A 73 -31.21 -13.02 -19.02
CA SER A 73 -32.41 -12.22 -18.71
C SER A 73 -33.09 -11.61 -19.95
N LYS A 74 -32.45 -11.64 -21.13
CA LYS A 74 -32.92 -11.00 -22.36
C LYS A 74 -33.60 -11.97 -23.34
N ILE A 75 -33.94 -13.17 -22.85
CA ILE A 75 -34.73 -14.19 -23.56
C ILE A 75 -36.19 -14.09 -23.12
#